data_AF-A0A0D0C0B4-F1
#
_entry.id   AF-A0A0D0C0B4-F1
#
_cell.length_a   1.000
_cell.length_b   1.000
_cell.length_c   1.000
_cell.angle_alpha   90.00
_cell.angle_beta   90.00
_cell.angle_gamma   90.00
#
_symmetry.space_group_name_H-M   'P 1'
#
loop_
_entity.id
_entity.type
_entity.pdbx_description
1 polymer ?
#
loop_
_entity_poly.entity_id
_entity_poly.type
_entity_poly.pdbx_seq_one_letter_code
_entity_poly.pdbx_strand_id
1 'polypeptide(L)'
;MALNPTVTSNPSDIQDGASMSSMLLGPLSQMENLAQTLFLSLSPAQVKPPAPRLEAFIECDKALADAVNLSYKHQIKQRKIDRLKAEILELDTRWRQICIELEMEKRELEAMIEEADERLESIEQAKKASIPYPELLAYAQSLSAFTSAPPNMPDLSLPGQPPPPLFFPPFPNEEKMRRGHLNAEAPLGLLGETHSVGKAPTVSPTQNLEPGVNPYRHDMRASAPTQFFDLDLDLNPDL
;
A
#
# COMPACT_ATOMS: atom_id res chain seq x y z
N MET A 1 15.53 24.47 26.55
CA MET A 1 14.86 25.09 27.73
C MET A 1 13.41 25.34 27.35
N ALA A 2 12.53 24.38 27.61
CA ALA A 2 11.10 24.50 27.34
C ALA A 2 10.38 24.86 28.65
N LEU A 3 9.59 25.93 28.61
CA LEU A 3 8.81 26.46 29.72
C LEU A 3 7.59 25.54 29.95
N ASN A 4 7.56 24.86 31.09
CA ASN A 4 6.39 24.12 31.55
C ASN A 4 5.32 25.13 32.02
N PRO A 5 4.04 24.98 31.62
CA PRO A 5 2.97 25.78 32.18
C PRO A 5 2.70 25.35 33.64
N THR A 6 2.92 26.28 34.56
CA THR A 6 2.55 26.17 35.97
C THR A 6 1.04 26.07 36.09
N VAL A 7 0.55 24.86 36.37
CA VAL A 7 -0.83 24.62 36.81
C VAL A 7 -0.98 25.26 38.19
N THR A 8 -1.51 26.47 38.24
CA THR A 8 -1.95 27.11 39.48
C THR A 8 -3.23 26.41 39.95
N SER A 9 -3.06 25.39 40.78
CA SER A 9 -4.15 24.76 41.52
C SER A 9 -4.76 25.79 42.48
N ASN A 10 -6.00 26.23 42.20
CA ASN A 10 -6.77 27.04 43.13
C ASN A 10 -6.98 26.25 44.44
N PRO A 11 -6.77 26.85 45.63
CA PRO A 11 -6.90 26.18 46.92
C PRO A 11 -8.36 25.91 47.35
N SER A 12 -9.34 25.96 46.43
CA SER A 12 -10.76 25.70 46.70
C SER A 12 -11.25 24.32 46.26
N ASP A 13 -10.40 23.49 45.63
CA ASP A 13 -10.81 22.18 45.08
C ASP A 13 -10.51 20.99 46.01
N ILE A 14 -10.25 21.23 47.29
CA ILE A 14 -10.14 20.18 48.31
C ILE A 14 -11.34 20.26 49.25
N GLN A 15 -12.54 20.03 48.72
CA GLN A 15 -13.68 19.60 49.52
C GLN A 15 -14.36 18.42 48.84
N ASP A 16 -14.05 17.26 49.43
CA ASP A 16 -14.85 16.05 49.48
C ASP A 16 -15.20 15.36 48.16
N GLY A 17 -14.52 14.22 47.94
CA GLY A 17 -15.03 13.09 47.17
C GLY A 17 -16.29 12.44 47.76
N ALA A 18 -17.12 13.21 48.46
CA ALA A 18 -18.48 12.84 48.79
C ALA A 18 -19.31 13.01 47.50
N SER A 19 -19.78 11.89 46.95
CA SER A 19 -20.68 11.89 45.79
C SER A 19 -21.83 12.92 46.00
N MET A 20 -22.26 13.63 44.96
CA MET A 20 -23.45 14.51 44.98
C MET A 20 -24.64 13.89 45.71
N SER A 21 -24.81 12.57 45.55
CA SER A 21 -25.82 11.80 46.25
C SER A 21 -25.69 11.89 47.77
N SER A 22 -24.47 11.77 48.33
CA SER A 22 -24.23 11.90 49.77
C SER A 22 -24.46 13.32 50.30
N MET A 23 -24.18 14.37 49.52
CA MET A 23 -24.47 15.76 49.93
C MET A 23 -25.97 16.03 50.05
N LEU A 24 -26.80 15.38 49.23
CA LEU A 24 -28.26 15.51 49.29
C LEU A 24 -28.90 14.54 50.31
N LEU A 25 -28.35 13.33 50.45
CA LEU A 25 -28.89 12.33 51.38
C LEU A 25 -28.68 12.72 52.85
N GLY A 26 -27.58 13.42 53.16
CA GLY A 26 -27.25 13.84 54.53
C GLY A 26 -28.36 14.68 55.17
N PRO A 27 -28.68 15.88 54.63
CA PRO A 27 -29.75 16.73 55.15
C PRO A 27 -31.12 16.05 55.16
N LEU A 28 -31.40 15.20 54.16
CA LEU A 28 -32.68 14.49 54.03
C LEU A 28 -32.86 13.43 55.12
N SER A 29 -31.81 12.65 55.40
CA SER A 29 -31.80 11.70 56.52
C SER A 29 -31.86 12.39 57.88
N GLN A 30 -31.21 13.56 58.03
CA GLN A 30 -31.30 14.36 59.25
C GLN A 30 -32.72 14.89 59.47
N MET A 31 -33.38 15.37 58.41
CA MET A 31 -34.77 15.84 58.49
C MET A 31 -35.73 14.70 58.82
N GLU A 32 -35.53 13.50 58.26
CA GLU A 32 -36.28 12.29 58.62
C GLU A 32 -36.13 11.95 60.10
N ASN A 33 -34.89 11.93 60.61
CA ASN A 33 -34.61 11.65 62.02
C ASN A 33 -35.25 12.71 62.94
N LEU A 34 -35.14 13.99 62.60
CA LEU A 34 -35.76 15.08 63.36
C LEU A 34 -37.30 14.94 63.38
N ALA A 35 -37.92 14.61 62.25
CA ALA A 35 -39.36 14.36 62.18
C ALA A 35 -39.79 13.16 63.04
N GLN A 36 -39.06 12.03 62.97
CA GLN A 36 -39.31 10.85 63.80
C GLN A 36 -39.19 11.15 65.30
N THR A 37 -38.14 11.89 65.70
CA THR A 37 -37.98 12.30 67.12
C THR A 37 -39.09 13.23 67.59
N LEU A 38 -39.58 14.13 66.73
CA LEU A 38 -40.73 14.98 67.03
C LEU A 38 -41.98 14.13 67.24
N PHE A 39 -42.30 13.21 66.33
CA PHE A 39 -43.44 12.31 66.47
C PHE A 39 -43.37 11.45 67.73
N LEU A 40 -42.20 10.91 68.07
CA LEU A 40 -42.00 10.16 69.32
C LEU A 40 -42.18 11.05 70.56
N SER A 41 -41.77 12.31 70.50
CA SER A 41 -41.99 13.29 71.57
C SER A 41 -43.47 13.70 71.73
N LEU A 42 -44.31 13.51 70.72
CA LEU A 42 -45.76 13.79 70.79
C LEU A 42 -46.59 12.54 71.16
N SER A 43 -45.98 11.35 71.15
CA SER A 43 -46.64 10.08 71.45
C SER A 43 -46.90 9.89 72.96
N PRO A 44 -48.02 9.26 73.37
CA PRO A 44 -48.40 9.11 74.78
C PRO A 44 -47.60 8.04 75.59
N ALA A 45 -46.48 7.52 75.08
CA ALA A 45 -45.72 6.44 75.73
C ALA A 45 -44.73 6.92 76.82
N GLN A 46 -44.49 6.06 77.82
CA GLN A 46 -43.83 6.32 79.12
C GLN A 46 -42.35 6.79 79.07
N VAL A 47 -41.70 6.81 77.90
CA VAL A 47 -40.33 7.33 77.72
C VAL A 47 -40.35 8.40 76.63
N LYS A 48 -40.48 9.66 77.06
CA LYS A 48 -40.60 10.81 76.17
C LYS A 48 -39.19 11.35 75.87
N PRO A 49 -38.64 11.16 74.67
CA PRO A 49 -37.39 11.83 74.30
C PRO A 49 -37.59 13.36 74.32
N PRO A 50 -36.52 14.15 74.57
CA PRO A 50 -36.61 15.60 74.55
C PRO A 50 -37.06 16.05 73.15
N ALA A 51 -38.00 17.01 73.12
CA ALA A 51 -38.49 17.54 71.85
C ALA A 51 -37.32 18.15 71.05
N PRO A 52 -37.23 17.86 69.73
CA PRO A 52 -36.21 18.46 68.89
C PRO A 52 -36.39 19.98 68.84
N ARG A 53 -35.26 20.71 68.80
CA ARG A 53 -35.26 22.17 68.72
C ARG A 53 -35.71 22.61 67.32
N LEU A 54 -36.56 23.62 67.26
CA LEU A 54 -37.02 24.21 65.98
C LEU A 54 -35.85 24.69 65.11
N GLU A 55 -34.80 25.22 65.75
CA GLU A 55 -33.57 25.68 65.10
C GLU A 55 -32.92 24.59 64.23
N ALA A 56 -32.95 23.33 64.69
CA ALA A 56 -32.34 22.21 63.96
C ALA A 56 -33.08 21.91 62.64
N PHE A 57 -34.40 22.11 62.58
CA PHE A 57 -35.17 21.98 61.33
C PHE A 57 -34.83 23.09 60.34
N ILE A 58 -34.69 24.33 60.82
CA ILE A 58 -34.34 25.49 59.98
C ILE A 58 -32.91 25.32 59.44
N GLU A 59 -31.98 24.82 60.25
CA GLU A 59 -30.62 24.52 59.82
C GLU A 59 -30.57 23.41 58.76
N CYS A 60 -31.32 22.32 58.96
CA CYS A 60 -31.41 21.25 57.96
C CYS A 60 -32.04 21.73 56.64
N ASP A 61 -33.08 22.55 56.71
CA ASP A 61 -33.75 23.11 55.53
C ASP A 61 -32.82 24.05 54.74
N LYS A 62 -32.06 24.91 55.44
CA LYS A 62 -31.02 25.75 54.83
C LYS A 62 -29.94 24.90 54.17
N ALA A 63 -29.43 23.88 54.87
CA ALA A 63 -28.40 22.98 54.33
C ALA A 63 -28.90 22.23 53.08
N LEU A 64 -30.16 21.80 53.07
CA LEU A 64 -30.77 21.16 51.91
C LEU A 64 -30.91 22.15 50.74
N ALA A 65 -31.38 23.37 50.98
CA ALA A 65 -31.49 24.40 49.95
C ALA A 65 -30.13 24.73 49.32
N ASP A 66 -29.08 24.85 50.13
CA ASP A 66 -27.72 25.08 49.67
C ASP A 66 -27.19 23.90 48.83
N ALA A 67 -27.40 22.66 49.29
CA ALA A 67 -27.01 21.46 48.56
C ALA A 67 -27.75 21.34 47.21
N VAL A 68 -29.04 21.65 47.15
CA VAL A 68 -29.83 21.67 45.91
C VAL A 68 -29.30 22.75 44.95
N ASN A 69 -29.05 23.96 45.45
CA ASN A 69 -28.49 25.05 44.64
C ASN A 69 -27.11 24.70 44.06
N LEU A 70 -26.26 24.05 44.86
CA LEU A 70 -24.97 23.54 44.43
C LEU A 70 -25.16 22.47 43.34
N SER A 71 -26.05 21.50 43.56
CA SER A 71 -26.36 20.45 42.58
C SER A 71 -26.77 21.01 41.22
N TYR A 72 -27.60 22.04 41.21
CA TYR A 72 -28.04 22.70 40.00
C TYR A 72 -26.88 23.36 39.25
N LYS A 73 -26.00 24.09 39.96
CA LYS A 73 -24.80 24.70 39.37
C LYS A 73 -23.87 23.65 38.76
N HIS A 74 -23.68 22.53 39.44
CA HIS A 74 -22.88 21.42 38.91
C HIS A 74 -23.53 20.76 37.70
N GLN A 75 -24.84 20.57 37.67
CA GLN A 75 -25.52 20.03 36.50
C GLN A 75 -25.34 20.91 35.26
N ILE A 76 -25.41 22.24 35.41
CA ILE A 76 -25.15 23.17 34.31
C ILE A 76 -23.71 23.01 33.81
N LYS A 77 -22.74 22.98 34.73
CA LYS A 77 -21.32 22.78 34.38
C LYS A 77 -21.10 21.41 33.72
N GLN A 78 -21.75 20.36 34.20
CA GLN A 78 -21.64 19.01 33.65
C GLN A 78 -22.15 18.97 32.21
N ARG A 79 -23.30 19.57 31.92
CA ARG A 79 -23.80 19.70 30.54
C ARG A 79 -22.81 20.44 29.63
N LYS A 80 -22.16 21.48 30.15
CA LYS A 80 -21.11 22.19 29.40
C LYS A 80 -19.90 21.29 29.15
N ILE A 81 -19.47 20.52 30.15
CA ILE A 81 -18.37 19.55 30.02
C ILE A 81 -18.72 18.51 28.96
N ASP A 82 -19.92 17.95 29.00
CA ASP A 82 -20.35 16.91 28.06
C ASP A 82 -20.43 17.45 26.63
N ARG A 83 -20.88 18.70 26.45
CA ARG A 83 -20.83 19.39 25.16
C ARG A 83 -19.39 19.56 24.65
N LEU A 84 -18.48 20.04 25.49
CA LEU A 84 -17.07 20.23 25.12
C LEU A 84 -16.39 18.89 24.81
N LYS A 85 -16.72 17.83 25.54
CA LYS A 85 -16.24 16.47 25.25
C LYS A 85 -16.68 16.01 23.87
N ALA A 86 -17.95 16.21 23.53
CA ALA A 86 -18.46 15.86 22.20
C ALA A 86 -17.74 16.65 21.10
N GLU A 87 -17.50 17.94 21.30
CA GLU A 87 -16.74 18.78 20.36
C GLU A 87 -15.28 18.31 20.21
N ILE A 88 -14.60 17.95 21.30
CA ILE A 88 -13.24 17.39 21.24
C ILE A 88 -13.22 16.09 20.46
N LEU A 89 -14.19 15.19 20.68
CA LEU A 89 -14.27 13.93 19.95
C LEU A 89 -14.53 14.16 18.45
N GLU A 90 -15.37 15.14 18.10
CA GLU A 90 -15.61 15.51 16.70
C GLU A 90 -14.38 16.14 16.03
N LEU A 91 -13.61 16.93 16.78
CA LEU A 91 -12.34 17.48 16.29
C LEU A 91 -11.29 16.38 16.10
N ASP A 92 -11.21 15.41 17.01
CA ASP A 92 -10.29 14.27 16.90
C ASP A 92 -10.64 13.39 15.69
N THR A 93 -11.92 13.11 15.43
CA THR A 93 -12.32 12.35 14.24
C THR A 93 -11.98 13.10 12.96
N ARG A 94 -12.24 14.42 12.90
CA ARG A 94 -11.85 15.25 11.76
C ARG A 94 -10.34 15.28 11.55
N TRP A 95 -9.56 15.42 12.63
CA TRP A 95 -8.10 15.41 12.55
C TRP A 95 -7.58 14.08 12.02
N ARG A 96 -8.08 12.95 12.53
CA ARG A 96 -7.71 11.61 12.02
C ARG A 96 -8.04 11.44 10.55
N GLN A 97 -9.20 11.92 10.11
CA GLN A 97 -9.60 11.86 8.71
C GLN A 97 -8.61 12.61 7.81
N ILE A 98 -8.22 13.83 8.21
CA ILE A 98 -7.21 14.62 7.49
C ILE A 98 -5.87 13.89 7.44
N CYS A 99 -5.43 13.27 8.53
CA CYS A 99 -4.18 12.51 8.53
C CYS A 99 -4.21 11.31 7.58
N ILE A 100 -5.34 10.59 7.50
CA ILE A 100 -5.52 9.47 6.57
C ILE A 100 -5.50 9.97 5.13
N GLU A 101 -6.22 11.05 4.83
CA GLU A 101 -6.24 11.65 3.49
C GLU A 101 -4.85 12.11 3.06
N LEU A 102 -4.12 12.80 3.93
CA LEU A 102 -2.73 13.21 3.66
C LEU A 102 -1.79 12.04 3.43
N GLU A 103 -1.93 10.94 4.19
CA GLU A 103 -1.10 9.75 4.00
C GLU A 103 -1.41 9.09 2.64
N MET A 104 -2.68 9.03 2.26
CA MET A 104 -3.10 8.50 0.96
C MET A 104 -2.56 9.34 -0.19
N GLU A 105 -2.76 10.66 -0.15
CA GLU A 105 -2.27 11.58 -1.18
C GLU A 105 -0.75 11.54 -1.29
N LYS A 106 -0.05 11.45 -0.14
CA LYS A 106 1.40 11.28 -0.11
C LYS A 106 1.82 10.01 -0.84
N ARG A 107 1.18 8.88 -0.54
CA ARG A 107 1.50 7.58 -1.17
C ARG A 107 1.23 7.60 -2.67
N GLU A 108 0.15 8.26 -3.09
CA GLU A 108 -0.18 8.45 -4.51
C GLU A 108 0.88 9.30 -5.22
N LEU A 109 1.33 10.38 -4.57
CA LEU A 109 2.38 11.24 -5.11
C LEU A 109 3.73 10.52 -5.20
N GLU A 110 4.09 9.72 -4.20
CA GLU A 110 5.29 8.87 -4.22
C GLU A 110 5.25 7.89 -5.39
N ALA A 111 4.11 7.22 -5.62
CA ALA A 111 3.95 6.31 -6.76
C ALA A 111 4.06 7.04 -8.11
N MET A 112 3.49 8.25 -8.23
CA MET A 112 3.64 9.06 -9.45
C MET A 112 5.08 9.49 -9.71
N ILE A 113 5.85 9.78 -8.66
CA ILE A 113 7.27 10.13 -8.78
C ILE A 113 8.06 8.90 -9.22
N GLU A 114 7.84 7.74 -8.61
CA GLU A 114 8.49 6.48 -9.01
C GLU A 114 8.19 6.15 -10.48
N GLU A 115 6.94 6.25 -10.92
CA GLU A 115 6.57 6.04 -12.32
C GLU A 115 7.25 7.08 -13.25
N ALA A 116 7.33 8.34 -12.83
CA ALA A 116 7.98 9.38 -13.61
C ALA A 116 9.48 9.12 -13.77
N ASP A 117 10.14 8.64 -12.72
CA ASP A 117 11.57 8.28 -12.75
C ASP A 117 11.81 7.08 -13.69
N GLU A 118 10.99 6.03 -13.61
CA GLU A 118 11.06 4.89 -14.54
C GLU A 118 10.87 5.32 -16.00
N ARG A 119 9.90 6.22 -16.25
CA ARG A 119 9.68 6.78 -17.59
C ARG A 119 10.88 7.58 -18.07
N LEU A 120 11.49 8.40 -17.23
CA LEU A 120 12.69 9.16 -17.58
C LEU A 120 13.85 8.23 -17.93
N GLU A 121 14.08 7.18 -17.14
CA GLU A 121 15.10 6.18 -17.44
C GLU A 121 14.85 5.51 -18.79
N SER A 122 13.61 5.12 -19.08
CA SER A 122 13.23 4.51 -20.37
C SER A 122 13.50 5.46 -21.55
N ILE A 123 13.21 6.76 -21.39
CA ILE A 123 13.47 7.79 -22.40
C ILE A 123 14.98 7.97 -22.60
N GLU A 124 15.76 7.99 -21.52
CA GLU A 124 17.21 8.08 -21.62
C GLU A 124 17.82 6.86 -22.32
N GLN A 125 17.35 5.65 -21.99
CA GLN A 125 17.76 4.43 -22.66
C GLN A 125 17.39 4.45 -24.14
N ALA A 126 16.18 4.88 -24.48
CA ALA A 126 15.74 5.03 -25.87
C ALA A 126 16.57 6.08 -26.64
N LYS A 127 16.96 7.18 -25.99
CA LYS A 127 17.87 8.18 -26.56
C LYS A 127 19.27 7.61 -26.79
N LYS A 128 19.82 6.83 -25.84
CA LYS A 128 21.13 6.18 -25.96
C LYS A 128 21.12 5.11 -27.07
N ALA A 129 20.04 4.35 -27.19
CA ALA A 129 19.83 3.35 -28.23
C ALA A 129 19.23 3.92 -29.53
N SER A 130 19.26 5.24 -29.72
CA SER A 130 18.70 5.88 -30.90
C SER A 130 19.45 5.44 -32.15
N ILE A 131 18.76 4.72 -33.02
CA ILE A 131 19.28 4.28 -34.32
C ILE A 131 19.24 5.48 -35.27
N PRO A 132 20.34 5.79 -35.98
CA PRO A 132 20.34 6.90 -36.93
C PRO A 132 19.34 6.65 -38.05
N TYR A 133 18.55 7.68 -38.37
CA TYR A 133 17.53 7.65 -39.41
C TYR A 133 17.96 7.04 -40.76
N PRO A 134 19.17 7.32 -41.31
CA PRO A 134 19.60 6.71 -42.57
C PRO A 134 19.74 5.18 -42.50
N GLU A 135 20.20 4.61 -41.39
CA GLU A 135 20.32 3.15 -41.23
C GLU A 135 18.94 2.50 -41.12
N LEU A 136 18.03 3.15 -40.39
CA LEU A 136 16.65 2.69 -40.26
C LEU A 136 15.91 2.71 -41.60
N LEU A 137 16.12 3.75 -42.41
CA LEU A 137 15.53 3.84 -43.76
C LEU A 137 16.11 2.77 -44.69
N ALA A 138 17.44 2.59 -44.69
CA ALA A 138 18.09 1.56 -45.50
C ALA A 138 17.61 0.15 -45.11
N TYR A 139 17.50 -0.13 -43.81
CA TYR A 139 16.98 -1.41 -43.33
C TYR A 139 15.49 -1.59 -43.66
N ALA A 140 14.65 -0.58 -43.48
CA ALA A 140 13.24 -0.62 -43.85
C ALA A 140 13.05 -0.84 -45.36
N GLN A 141 13.87 -0.21 -46.20
CA GLN A 141 13.85 -0.45 -47.65
C GLN A 141 14.25 -1.89 -47.98
N SER A 142 15.23 -2.46 -47.26
CA SER A 142 15.62 -3.85 -47.42
C SER A 142 14.50 -4.82 -47.02
N LEU A 143 13.82 -4.57 -45.89
CA LEU A 143 12.69 -5.36 -45.41
C LEU A 143 11.47 -5.24 -46.31
N SER A 144 11.23 -4.06 -46.91
CA SER A 144 10.07 -3.83 -47.77
C SER A 144 9.98 -4.81 -48.95
N ALA A 145 11.10 -5.39 -49.40
CA ALA A 145 11.12 -6.41 -50.44
C ALA A 145 10.71 -7.81 -49.94
N PHE A 146 10.70 -8.05 -48.62
CA PHE A 146 10.38 -9.33 -47.97
C PHE A 146 9.08 -9.27 -47.14
N THR A 147 8.58 -8.10 -46.79
CA THR A 147 7.40 -7.91 -45.93
C THR A 147 6.13 -7.65 -46.76
N SER A 148 5.55 -8.69 -47.35
CA SER A 148 4.26 -8.70 -48.07
C SER A 148 4.07 -7.71 -49.24
N ALA A 149 3.30 -8.12 -50.25
CA ALA A 149 2.84 -7.21 -51.29
C ALA A 149 1.90 -6.15 -50.66
N PRO A 150 2.05 -4.85 -51.00
CA PRO A 150 1.12 -3.82 -50.58
C PRO A 150 -0.34 -4.17 -50.95
N PRO A 151 -1.34 -3.85 -50.10
CA PRO A 151 -2.72 -4.31 -50.24
C PRO A 151 -3.43 -3.90 -51.55
N ASN A 152 -2.86 -3.00 -52.35
CA ASN A 152 -3.38 -2.53 -53.64
C ASN A 152 -2.44 -2.82 -54.83
N MET A 153 -1.62 -3.87 -54.76
CA MET A 153 -0.78 -4.25 -55.92
C MET A 153 -1.67 -4.72 -57.08
N PRO A 154 -1.58 -4.11 -58.28
CA PRO A 154 -2.30 -4.58 -59.46
C PRO A 154 -1.85 -6.01 -59.80
N ASP A 155 -2.79 -6.85 -60.21
CA ASP A 155 -2.51 -8.21 -60.66
C ASP A 155 -1.54 -8.19 -61.85
N LEU A 156 -0.31 -8.63 -61.60
CA LEU A 156 0.84 -8.58 -62.53
C LEU A 156 0.76 -9.61 -63.66
N SER A 157 -0.35 -10.34 -63.78
CA SER A 157 -0.63 -11.22 -64.91
C SER A 157 -1.04 -10.46 -66.20
N LEU A 158 -1.21 -9.13 -66.14
CA LEU A 158 -1.58 -8.29 -67.27
C LEU A 158 -0.35 -7.86 -68.12
N PRO A 159 -0.33 -8.13 -69.44
CA PRO A 159 0.80 -7.79 -70.30
C PRO A 159 0.92 -6.26 -70.49
N GLY A 160 2.12 -5.71 -70.24
CA GLY A 160 2.48 -4.31 -70.55
C GLY A 160 2.91 -3.42 -69.38
N GLN A 161 3.04 -3.95 -68.16
CA GLN A 161 3.50 -3.16 -67.00
C GLN A 161 5.03 -3.17 -66.83
N PRO A 162 5.61 -2.12 -66.20
CA PRO A 162 7.03 -2.09 -65.85
C PRO A 162 7.41 -3.30 -64.99
N PRO A 163 8.66 -3.79 -65.07
CA PRO A 163 9.08 -4.99 -64.36
C PRO A 163 8.78 -4.82 -62.86
N PRO A 164 8.13 -5.82 -62.23
CA PRO A 164 7.67 -5.69 -60.86
C PRO A 164 8.84 -5.46 -59.90
N PRO A 165 8.62 -4.72 -58.80
CA PRO A 165 9.55 -4.71 -57.68
C PRO A 165 9.87 -6.15 -57.28
N LEU A 166 11.14 -6.45 -57.01
CA LEU A 166 11.58 -7.79 -56.60
C LEU A 166 10.96 -8.13 -55.24
N PHE A 167 9.82 -8.79 -55.24
CA PHE A 167 9.18 -9.32 -54.05
C PHE A 167 9.74 -10.71 -53.76
N PHE A 168 10.25 -10.88 -52.55
CA PHE A 168 10.71 -12.15 -52.04
C PHE A 168 9.66 -12.75 -51.09
N PRO A 169 9.55 -14.08 -51.02
CA PRO A 169 8.65 -14.72 -50.07
C PRO A 169 9.06 -14.35 -48.63
N PRO A 170 8.08 -14.28 -47.70
CA PRO A 170 8.29 -13.81 -46.32
C PRO A 170 9.19 -14.73 -45.49
N PHE A 171 9.41 -15.96 -45.94
CA PHE A 171 10.31 -16.92 -45.34
C PHE A 171 11.31 -17.48 -46.38
N PRO A 172 12.51 -17.90 -45.95
CA PRO A 172 13.48 -18.54 -46.83
C PRO A 172 12.88 -19.77 -47.52
N ASN A 173 12.86 -19.78 -48.86
CA ASN A 173 12.38 -20.92 -49.63
C ASN A 173 13.39 -22.09 -49.59
N GLU A 174 12.92 -23.32 -49.76
CA GLU A 174 13.73 -24.54 -49.73
C GLU A 174 14.90 -24.47 -50.71
N GLU A 175 14.70 -23.91 -51.90
CA GLU A 175 15.78 -23.71 -52.89
C GLU A 175 16.87 -22.74 -52.41
N LYS A 176 16.49 -21.67 -51.68
CA LYS A 176 17.44 -20.72 -51.09
C LYS A 176 18.20 -21.35 -49.93
N MET A 177 17.53 -22.17 -49.12
CA MET A 177 18.16 -22.95 -48.05
C MET A 177 19.15 -23.96 -48.63
N ARG A 178 18.75 -24.71 -49.66
CA ARG A 178 19.57 -25.72 -50.37
C ARG A 178 20.76 -25.14 -51.11
N ARG A 179 20.62 -23.92 -51.65
CA ARG A 179 21.71 -23.18 -52.30
C ARG A 179 22.56 -22.38 -51.30
N GLY A 180 22.11 -22.26 -50.05
CA GLY A 180 22.79 -21.54 -48.99
C GLY A 180 24.09 -22.22 -48.59
N HIS A 181 24.98 -21.46 -47.96
CA HIS A 181 26.31 -21.92 -47.54
C HIS A 181 26.26 -23.17 -46.64
N LEU A 182 25.18 -23.31 -45.86
CA LEU A 182 24.95 -24.47 -44.98
C LEU A 182 24.85 -25.82 -45.74
N ASN A 183 24.38 -25.81 -46.99
CA ASN A 183 24.30 -27.02 -47.84
C ASN A 183 25.47 -27.14 -48.82
N ALA A 184 26.32 -26.11 -48.91
CA ALA A 184 27.55 -26.14 -49.70
C ALA A 184 28.72 -26.79 -48.94
N GLU A 185 28.60 -26.88 -47.61
CA GLU A 185 29.53 -27.59 -46.75
C GLU A 185 29.28 -29.11 -46.81
N ALA A 186 30.32 -29.89 -46.49
CA ALA A 186 30.27 -31.34 -46.60
C ALA A 186 29.06 -31.91 -45.82
N PRO A 187 28.34 -32.90 -46.38
CA PRO A 187 27.19 -33.49 -45.70
C PRO A 187 27.61 -33.93 -44.30
N LEU A 188 26.77 -33.63 -43.30
CA LEU A 188 26.94 -34.13 -41.93
C LEU A 188 27.20 -35.64 -42.04
N GLY A 189 28.35 -36.07 -41.53
CA GLY A 189 28.84 -37.45 -41.63
C GLY A 189 27.89 -38.46 -40.97
N LEU A 190 28.32 -39.72 -40.85
CA LEU A 190 27.49 -40.73 -40.20
C LEU A 190 27.18 -40.31 -38.75
N LEU A 191 25.98 -40.69 -38.28
CA LEU A 191 25.47 -40.36 -36.94
C LEU A 191 26.52 -40.70 -35.86
N GLY A 192 27.15 -39.67 -35.29
CA GLY A 192 28.22 -39.78 -34.29
C GLY A 192 29.56 -39.15 -34.66
N GLU A 193 29.77 -38.76 -35.92
CA GLU A 193 31.00 -38.09 -36.38
C GLU A 193 30.89 -36.56 -36.21
N THR A 194 31.87 -35.94 -35.55
CA THR A 194 31.95 -34.48 -35.40
C THR A 194 32.89 -33.92 -36.46
N HIS A 195 32.35 -33.25 -37.46
CA HIS A 195 33.15 -32.49 -38.43
C HIS A 195 33.25 -31.03 -37.99
N SER A 196 34.45 -30.45 -38.07
CA SER A 196 34.65 -29.02 -37.83
C SER A 196 33.96 -28.21 -38.92
N VAL A 197 32.89 -27.53 -38.56
CA VAL A 197 32.18 -26.59 -39.44
C VAL A 197 32.99 -25.29 -39.49
N GLY A 198 33.45 -24.91 -40.67
CA GLY A 198 34.21 -23.68 -40.92
C GLY A 198 35.63 -23.91 -41.43
N LYS A 199 35.98 -23.23 -42.53
CA LYS A 199 37.36 -23.15 -43.03
C LYS A 199 38.18 -22.37 -42.01
N ALA A 200 39.19 -23.00 -41.41
CA ALA A 200 40.10 -22.33 -40.48
C ALA A 200 40.70 -21.08 -41.17
N PRO A 201 40.72 -19.91 -40.51
CA PRO A 201 41.33 -18.71 -41.08
C PRO A 201 42.80 -19.00 -41.38
N THR A 202 43.23 -18.63 -42.58
CA THR A 202 44.61 -18.79 -43.02
C THR A 202 45.53 -18.02 -42.08
N VAL A 203 46.37 -18.77 -41.37
CA VAL A 203 47.25 -18.30 -40.30
C VAL A 203 48.23 -17.23 -40.79
N SER A 204 48.25 -16.07 -40.14
CA SER A 204 49.39 -15.15 -40.11
C SER A 204 50.11 -15.32 -38.76
N PRO A 205 51.45 -15.13 -38.68
CA PRO A 205 52.23 -15.67 -37.56
C PRO A 205 52.14 -14.83 -36.29
N THR A 206 51.82 -15.56 -35.20
CA THR A 206 52.33 -15.47 -33.83
C THR A 206 52.59 -14.09 -33.20
N GLN A 207 51.69 -13.68 -32.31
CA GLN A 207 52.06 -12.89 -31.13
C GLN A 207 51.42 -13.51 -29.89
N ASN A 208 52.28 -13.84 -28.92
CA ASN A 208 51.95 -14.37 -27.60
C ASN A 208 50.94 -13.48 -26.89
N LEU A 209 49.88 -14.07 -26.33
CA LEU A 209 49.17 -13.57 -25.15
C LEU A 209 48.50 -14.76 -24.46
N GLU A 210 48.64 -14.79 -23.14
CA GLU A 210 48.30 -15.91 -22.24
C GLU A 210 46.82 -16.31 -22.29
N PRO A 211 46.46 -17.56 -21.92
CA PRO A 211 45.07 -17.98 -21.86
C PRO A 211 44.35 -17.30 -20.68
N GLY A 212 43.62 -16.23 -20.99
CA GLY A 212 42.65 -15.61 -20.12
C GLY A 212 41.50 -16.56 -19.76
N VAL A 213 41.17 -16.57 -18.48
CA VAL A 213 40.04 -17.24 -17.85
C VAL A 213 38.72 -16.77 -18.49
N ASN A 214 37.92 -17.69 -19.04
CA ASN A 214 36.57 -17.40 -19.53
C ASN A 214 35.62 -17.11 -18.35
N PRO A 215 34.98 -15.92 -18.28
CA PRO A 215 34.17 -15.51 -17.12
C PRO A 215 32.75 -16.12 -17.09
N TYR A 216 32.38 -16.99 -18.03
CA TYR A 216 31.05 -17.62 -18.11
C TYR A 216 31.04 -19.11 -17.76
N ARG A 217 32.10 -19.65 -17.16
CA ARG A 217 32.08 -21.05 -16.70
C ARG A 217 31.42 -21.14 -15.33
N HIS A 218 30.13 -21.46 -15.30
CA HIS A 218 29.49 -21.95 -14.08
C HIS A 218 29.95 -23.39 -13.81
N ASP A 219 30.73 -23.55 -12.74
CA ASP A 219 31.13 -24.84 -12.20
C ASP A 219 29.89 -25.59 -11.67
N MET A 220 29.52 -26.68 -12.33
CA MET A 220 28.60 -27.69 -11.80
C MET A 220 29.30 -29.04 -11.90
N ARG A 221 29.98 -29.43 -10.81
CA ARG A 221 30.48 -30.80 -10.63
C ARG A 221 30.23 -31.31 -9.21
N ALA A 222 29.12 -32.03 -9.07
CA ALA A 222 28.81 -33.18 -8.19
C ALA A 222 27.28 -33.28 -8.22
N SER A 223 26.57 -34.36 -8.53
CA SER A 223 26.79 -35.79 -8.36
C SER A 223 25.68 -36.51 -9.15
N ALA A 224 25.98 -37.62 -9.82
CA ALA A 224 24.94 -38.58 -10.27
C ALA A 224 24.46 -39.43 -9.06
N PRO A 225 23.41 -40.28 -9.13
CA PRO A 225 22.41 -40.51 -10.19
C PRO A 225 20.94 -40.60 -9.68
N THR A 226 20.00 -40.84 -10.62
CA THR A 226 18.64 -41.40 -10.44
C THR A 226 17.53 -40.43 -10.02
N GLN A 227 16.57 -40.15 -10.92
CA GLN A 227 15.20 -40.68 -10.88
C GLN A 227 14.28 -39.97 -11.89
N PHE A 228 13.56 -40.79 -12.67
CA PHE A 228 12.21 -40.60 -13.20
C PHE A 228 11.81 -39.21 -13.76
N PHE A 229 11.73 -39.12 -15.08
CA PHE A 229 10.83 -38.18 -15.74
C PHE A 229 9.44 -38.81 -15.78
N ASP A 230 8.54 -38.35 -14.92
CA ASP A 230 7.11 -38.59 -15.02
C ASP A 230 6.45 -37.24 -15.40
N LEU A 231 6.35 -37.02 -16.71
CA LEU A 231 5.65 -35.88 -17.31
C LEU A 231 4.23 -36.36 -17.65
N ASP A 232 3.36 -36.31 -16.65
CA ASP A 232 1.93 -36.50 -16.83
C ASP A 232 1.35 -35.27 -17.55
N LEU A 233 1.18 -35.40 -18.86
CA LEU A 233 0.53 -34.43 -19.75
C LEU A 233 -0.94 -34.81 -19.89
N ASP A 234 -1.73 -34.60 -18.83
CA ASP A 234 -3.19 -34.64 -18.97
C ASP A 234 -3.68 -33.34 -19.62
N LEU A 235 -4.06 -33.44 -20.89
CA LEU A 235 -4.57 -32.36 -21.74
C LEU A 235 -6.10 -32.43 -21.91
N ASN A 236 -6.84 -32.82 -20.87
CA ASN A 236 -8.31 -32.69 -20.85
C ASN A 236 -8.84 -32.22 -19.49
N PRO A 237 -8.88 -30.91 -19.20
CA PRO A 237 -9.74 -30.38 -18.15
C PRO A 237 -11.16 -30.18 -18.71
N ASP A 238 -11.97 -31.21 -18.51
CA ASP A 238 -13.44 -31.22 -18.48
C ASP A 238 -14.26 -30.91 -19.76
N LEU A 239 -15.08 -31.92 -20.08
CA LEU A 239 -16.37 -31.87 -20.76
C LEU A 239 -17.46 -31.85 -19.69
#